data_AF-A0A1B6L7E5-F1
#
_entry.id   AF-A0A1B6L7E5-F1
#
_cell.length_a   1.000
_cell.length_b   1.000
_cell.length_c   1.000
_cell.angle_alpha   90.00
_cell.angle_beta   90.00
_cell.angle_gamma   90.00
#
_symmetry.space_group_name_H-M   'P 1'
#
loop_
_entity.id
_entity.type
_entity.pdbx_description
1 polymer ?
#
loop_
_entity_poly.entity_id
_entity_poly.type
_entity_poly.pdbx_seq_one_letter_code
_entity_poly.pdbx_strand_id
1 'polypeptide(L)'
;STERAVELAANTKGICFIRTSRPNTAVIYKNDEPFKVGGAKVVKQSAKDQVLLIGGGVTLYEALEAAEKLSAEGINCRVIDPFTVKPIDAATIITNAKQCGGRIVTVEDHYPEGGLGEAVISAVAGERDIMVKKLAVPTVPRSGPPKVLLEMFGISAKNVIAAVKEIIHK
;
A
#
# COMPACT_ATOMS: atom_id res chain seq x y z
N SER A 1 -5.65 -7.89 -11.27
CA SER A 1 -6.48 -6.76 -10.82
C SER A 1 -6.87 -5.82 -11.96
N THR A 2 -5.95 -5.41 -12.86
CA THR A 2 -6.27 -4.46 -13.95
C THR A 2 -7.43 -4.87 -14.84
N GLU A 3 -7.50 -6.14 -15.27
CA GLU A 3 -8.63 -6.67 -16.06
C GLU A 3 -9.98 -6.41 -15.34
N ARG A 4 -10.05 -6.71 -14.04
CA ARG A 4 -11.23 -6.46 -13.21
C ARG A 4 -11.50 -4.97 -13.00
N ALA A 5 -10.46 -4.14 -12.90
CA ALA A 5 -10.63 -2.69 -12.82
C ALA A 5 -11.26 -2.11 -14.10
N VAL A 6 -10.87 -2.63 -15.28
CA VAL A 6 -11.45 -2.24 -16.57
C VAL A 6 -12.91 -2.70 -16.67
N GLU A 7 -13.21 -3.94 -16.31
CA GLU A 7 -14.58 -4.48 -16.26
C GLU A 7 -15.49 -3.65 -15.33
N LEU A 8 -15.03 -3.33 -14.13
CA LEU A 8 -15.77 -2.50 -13.17
C LEU A 8 -15.96 -1.07 -13.68
N ALA A 9 -14.92 -0.46 -14.27
CA ALA A 9 -14.99 0.90 -14.80
C ALA A 9 -16.01 1.01 -15.95
N ALA A 10 -16.07 0.02 -16.84
CA ALA A 10 -17.06 -0.03 -17.92
C ALA A 10 -18.51 -0.02 -17.42
N ASN A 11 -18.74 -0.50 -16.19
CA ASN A 11 -20.06 -0.59 -15.55
C ASN A 11 -20.29 0.46 -14.45
N THR A 12 -19.34 1.37 -14.22
CA THR A 12 -19.42 2.40 -13.17
C THR A 12 -19.69 3.77 -13.79
N LYS A 13 -20.76 4.44 -13.35
CA LYS A 13 -21.11 5.78 -13.81
C LYS A 13 -20.10 6.83 -13.32
N GLY A 14 -19.89 7.87 -14.11
CA GLY A 14 -19.01 8.99 -13.78
C GLY A 14 -17.60 8.82 -14.32
N ILE A 15 -16.66 9.55 -13.74
CA ILE A 15 -15.26 9.56 -14.18
C ILE A 15 -14.51 8.42 -13.49
N CYS A 16 -14.14 7.40 -14.26
CA CYS A 16 -13.27 6.33 -13.81
C CYS A 16 -11.84 6.58 -14.29
N PHE A 17 -10.88 6.48 -13.37
CA PHE A 17 -9.46 6.58 -13.67
C PHE A 17 -8.75 5.29 -13.27
N ILE A 18 -8.03 4.68 -14.21
CA ILE A 18 -7.23 3.46 -13.99
C ILE A 18 -5.76 3.83 -14.15
N ARG A 19 -4.99 3.72 -13.07
CA ARG A 19 -3.55 3.97 -13.08
C ARG A 19 -2.79 2.68 -13.35
N THR A 20 -2.17 2.56 -14.52
CA THR A 20 -1.32 1.41 -14.87
C THR A 20 0.16 1.69 -14.64
N SER A 21 0.95 0.67 -14.36
CA SER A 21 2.41 0.77 -14.21
C SER A 21 3.13 0.19 -15.43
N ARG A 22 4.33 0.71 -15.73
CA ARG A 22 5.17 0.23 -16.85
C ARG A 22 5.90 -1.10 -16.57
N PRO A 23 6.51 -1.32 -15.38
CA PRO A 23 7.27 -2.54 -15.14
C PRO A 23 6.39 -3.79 -15.11
N ASN A 24 6.91 -4.90 -15.65
CA ASN A 24 6.29 -6.21 -15.46
C ASN A 24 6.37 -6.59 -13.98
N THR A 25 5.24 -7.03 -13.43
CA THR A 25 5.11 -7.43 -12.04
C THR A 25 4.43 -8.79 -11.95
N ALA A 26 4.69 -9.54 -10.88
CA ALA A 26 4.15 -10.89 -10.72
C ALA A 26 2.63 -10.86 -10.53
N VAL A 27 1.92 -11.84 -11.09
CA VAL A 27 0.51 -12.05 -10.82
C VAL A 27 0.36 -12.66 -9.43
N ILE A 28 -0.34 -11.96 -8.53
CA ILE A 28 -0.53 -12.40 -7.12
C ILE A 28 -1.98 -12.82 -6.81
N TYR A 29 -2.90 -12.63 -7.75
CA TYR A 29 -4.31 -12.96 -7.59
C TYR A 29 -4.68 -14.11 -8.53
N LYS A 30 -5.57 -14.99 -8.07
CA LYS A 30 -6.19 -15.98 -8.95
C LYS A 30 -7.12 -15.30 -9.95
N ASN A 31 -7.40 -15.96 -11.07
CA ASN A 31 -8.24 -15.41 -12.14
C ASN A 31 -9.70 -15.16 -11.68
N ASP A 32 -10.17 -15.95 -10.72
CA ASP A 32 -11.50 -15.90 -10.12
C ASP A 32 -11.56 -15.04 -8.85
N GLU A 33 -10.47 -14.35 -8.48
CA GLU A 33 -10.46 -13.46 -7.33
C GLU A 33 -11.47 -12.32 -7.53
N PRO A 34 -12.44 -12.14 -6.60
CA PRO A 34 -13.48 -11.13 -6.76
C PRO A 34 -12.94 -9.73 -6.43
N PHE A 35 -13.23 -8.73 -7.27
CA PHE A 35 -12.90 -7.33 -7.00
C PHE A 35 -14.17 -6.48 -6.99
N LYS A 36 -14.17 -5.43 -6.17
CA LYS A 36 -15.27 -4.45 -6.09
C LYS A 36 -14.70 -3.05 -5.88
N VAL A 37 -15.41 -2.04 -6.37
CA VAL A 37 -15.11 -0.64 -6.07
C VAL A 37 -15.23 -0.41 -4.57
N GLY A 38 -14.21 0.21 -3.95
CA GLY A 38 -14.17 0.42 -2.50
C GLY A 38 -13.82 -0.81 -1.67
N GLY A 39 -13.28 -1.87 -2.28
CA GLY A 39 -12.83 -3.07 -1.57
C GLY A 39 -11.32 -3.25 -1.65
N ALA A 40 -10.66 -3.36 -0.50
CA ALA A 40 -9.23 -3.66 -0.41
C ALA A 40 -8.96 -5.16 -0.28
N LYS A 41 -7.70 -5.56 -0.50
CA LYS A 41 -7.23 -6.96 -0.40
C LYS A 41 -6.09 -7.08 0.60
N VAL A 42 -6.25 -7.95 1.59
CA VAL A 42 -5.14 -8.39 2.44
C VAL A 42 -4.37 -9.46 1.67
N VAL A 43 -3.15 -9.15 1.24
CA VAL A 43 -2.34 -10.03 0.38
C VAL A 43 -1.26 -10.80 1.13
N LYS A 44 -0.94 -10.39 2.36
CA LYS A 44 -0.08 -11.11 3.31
C LYS A 44 -0.57 -10.81 4.72
N GLN A 45 -0.71 -11.84 5.55
CA GLN A 45 -1.10 -11.69 6.96
C GLN A 45 -0.58 -12.85 7.82
N SER A 46 -0.45 -12.60 9.10
CA SER A 46 -0.17 -13.58 10.14
C SER A 46 -0.87 -13.20 11.46
N ALA A 47 -0.88 -14.11 12.43
CA ALA A 47 -1.38 -13.81 13.77
C ALA A 47 -0.42 -12.90 14.59
N LYS A 48 0.80 -12.66 14.10
CA LYS A 48 1.85 -11.91 14.81
C LYS A 48 2.14 -10.55 14.18
N ASP A 49 1.28 -10.08 13.27
CA ASP A 49 1.50 -8.84 12.53
C ASP A 49 1.61 -7.64 13.50
N GLN A 50 2.64 -6.83 13.31
CA GLN A 50 2.97 -5.68 14.17
C GLN A 50 2.82 -4.32 13.47
N VAL A 51 2.75 -4.34 12.13
CA VAL A 51 2.58 -3.17 11.27
C VAL A 51 1.76 -3.55 10.05
N LEU A 52 0.85 -2.66 9.66
CA LEU A 52 0.11 -2.73 8.41
C LEU A 52 0.82 -1.91 7.32
N LEU A 53 1.24 -2.57 6.25
CA LEU A 53 1.77 -1.95 5.05
C LEU A 53 0.65 -1.77 4.02
N ILE A 54 0.55 -0.59 3.41
CA ILE A 54 -0.41 -0.32 2.34
C ILE A 54 0.34 0.26 1.14
N GLY A 55 0.27 -0.44 0.00
CA GLY A 55 0.95 -0.04 -1.22
C GLY A 55 0.12 -0.37 -2.46
N GLY A 56 0.37 0.35 -3.56
CA GLY A 56 -0.35 0.18 -4.82
C GLY A 56 0.57 0.18 -6.03
N GLY A 57 0.24 -0.60 -7.06
CA GLY A 57 1.08 -0.76 -8.24
C GLY A 57 2.46 -1.30 -7.87
N VAL A 58 3.53 -0.66 -8.35
CA VAL A 58 4.92 -1.10 -8.07
C VAL A 58 5.24 -1.17 -6.57
N THR A 59 4.70 -0.26 -5.77
CA THR A 59 5.00 -0.19 -4.33
C THR A 59 4.34 -1.29 -3.49
N LEU A 60 3.31 -1.96 -4.01
CA LEU A 60 2.75 -3.17 -3.38
C LEU A 60 3.80 -4.29 -3.32
N TYR A 61 4.58 -4.45 -4.39
CA TYR A 61 5.63 -5.46 -4.47
C TYR A 61 6.81 -5.10 -3.57
N GLU A 62 7.18 -3.82 -3.48
CA GLU A 62 8.17 -3.34 -2.52
C GLU A 62 7.72 -3.58 -1.07
N ALA A 63 6.43 -3.42 -0.76
CA ALA A 63 5.87 -3.73 0.55
C ALA A 63 5.88 -5.24 0.86
N LEU A 64 5.55 -6.09 -0.11
CA LEU A 64 5.66 -7.55 0.02
C LEU A 64 7.11 -8.00 0.26
N GLU A 65 8.06 -7.44 -0.50
CA GLU A 65 9.49 -7.73 -0.32
C GLU A 65 9.99 -7.26 1.05
N ALA A 66 9.59 -6.07 1.50
CA ALA A 66 9.91 -5.56 2.82
C ALA A 66 9.36 -6.47 3.93
N ALA A 67 8.09 -6.88 3.82
CA ALA A 67 7.46 -7.77 4.78
C ALA A 67 8.16 -9.14 4.88
N GLU A 68 8.66 -9.67 3.75
CA GLU A 68 9.41 -10.92 3.74
C GLU A 68 10.77 -10.77 4.45
N LYS A 69 11.52 -9.72 4.13
CA LYS A 69 12.82 -9.43 4.77
C LYS A 69 12.68 -9.20 6.27
N LEU A 70 11.67 -8.43 6.69
CA LEU A 70 11.37 -8.16 8.10
C LEU A 70 10.98 -9.42 8.87
N SER A 71 10.29 -10.36 8.22
CA SER A 71 9.91 -11.63 8.85
C SER A 71 11.14 -12.44 9.28
N ALA A 72 12.23 -12.38 8.51
CA ALA A 72 13.50 -13.02 8.87
C ALA A 72 14.16 -12.38 10.12
N GLU A 73 13.79 -11.15 10.44
CA GLU A 73 14.22 -10.41 11.63
C GLU A 73 13.21 -10.49 12.80
N GLY A 74 12.15 -11.30 12.66
CA GLY A 74 11.09 -11.45 13.68
C GLY A 74 10.02 -10.35 13.66
N ILE A 75 10.04 -9.44 12.69
CA ILE A 75 9.05 -8.38 12.51
C ILE A 75 8.03 -8.84 11.46
N ASN A 76 6.82 -9.16 11.89
CA ASN A 76 5.76 -9.60 10.98
C ASN A 76 4.92 -8.40 10.52
N CYS A 77 4.68 -8.31 9.22
CA CYS A 77 3.89 -7.22 8.63
C CYS A 77 2.70 -7.78 7.85
N ARG A 78 1.55 -7.15 8.03
CA ARG A 78 0.40 -7.31 7.16
C ARG A 78 0.57 -6.44 5.93
N VAL A 79 0.12 -6.90 4.76
CA VAL A 79 0.17 -6.10 3.53
C VAL A 79 -1.22 -6.01 2.90
N ILE A 80 -1.65 -4.79 2.61
CA ILE A 80 -2.91 -4.48 1.93
C ILE A 80 -2.65 -3.82 0.57
N ASP A 81 -3.30 -4.34 -0.46
CA ASP A 81 -3.55 -3.65 -1.73
C ASP A 81 -4.91 -2.94 -1.64
N PRO A 82 -4.96 -1.60 -1.73
CA PRO A 82 -6.22 -0.87 -1.62
C PRO A 82 -7.17 -1.15 -2.78
N PHE A 83 -6.67 -1.61 -3.94
CA PHE A 83 -7.36 -1.72 -5.23
C PHE A 83 -7.93 -0.40 -5.76
N THR A 84 -8.83 0.25 -5.02
CA THR A 84 -9.33 1.60 -5.30
C THR A 84 -8.85 2.58 -4.23
N VAL A 85 -8.20 3.67 -4.65
CA VAL A 85 -7.85 4.79 -3.75
C VAL A 85 -9.09 5.62 -3.42
N LYS A 86 -10.04 5.73 -4.36
CA LYS A 86 -11.31 6.44 -4.17
C LYS A 86 -12.46 5.65 -4.80
N PRO A 87 -13.47 5.23 -4.02
CA PRO A 87 -13.53 5.27 -2.55
C PRO A 87 -12.47 4.34 -1.93
N ILE A 88 -11.94 4.72 -0.76
CA ILE A 88 -11.00 3.92 0.02
C ILE A 88 -11.78 2.98 0.96
N ASP A 89 -11.32 1.74 1.14
CA ASP A 89 -11.93 0.77 2.05
C ASP A 89 -11.53 1.04 3.51
N ALA A 90 -12.12 2.08 4.10
CA ALA A 90 -11.80 2.54 5.45
C ALA A 90 -12.03 1.44 6.50
N ALA A 91 -13.13 0.67 6.39
CA ALA A 91 -13.48 -0.36 7.35
C ALA A 91 -12.42 -1.48 7.40
N THR A 92 -11.97 -1.95 6.24
CA THR A 92 -10.89 -2.95 6.15
C THR A 92 -9.58 -2.38 6.69
N ILE A 93 -9.21 -1.15 6.32
CA ILE A 93 -7.97 -0.52 6.80
C ILE A 93 -7.96 -0.40 8.32
N ILE A 94 -9.01 0.17 8.93
CA ILE A 94 -9.10 0.37 10.38
C ILE A 94 -9.02 -0.96 11.13
N THR A 95 -9.79 -1.97 10.68
CA THR A 95 -9.82 -3.29 11.32
C THR A 95 -8.43 -3.94 11.31
N ASN A 96 -7.75 -3.90 10.16
CA ASN A 96 -6.43 -4.50 10.01
C ASN A 96 -5.35 -3.70 10.76
N ALA A 97 -5.44 -2.36 10.78
CA ALA A 97 -4.53 -1.52 11.53
C ALA A 97 -4.58 -1.83 13.03
N LYS A 98 -5.78 -1.94 13.61
CA LYS A 98 -5.97 -2.33 15.02
C LYS A 98 -5.37 -3.70 15.33
N GLN A 99 -5.54 -4.67 14.43
CA GLN A 99 -4.93 -6.00 14.57
C GLN A 99 -3.40 -5.98 14.44
N CYS A 100 -2.84 -4.95 13.81
CA CYS A 100 -1.40 -4.72 13.67
C CYS A 100 -0.87 -3.71 14.71
N GLY A 101 -1.51 -3.60 15.88
CA GLY A 101 -1.06 -2.70 16.96
C GLY A 101 -1.18 -1.21 16.65
N GLY A 102 -2.06 -0.82 15.72
CA GLY A 102 -2.33 0.58 15.37
C GLY A 102 -1.28 1.23 14.47
N ARG A 103 -0.32 0.49 13.92
CA ARG A 103 0.79 1.05 13.14
C ARG A 103 0.55 0.83 11.64
N ILE A 104 0.51 1.92 10.87
CA ILE A 104 0.36 1.89 9.41
C ILE A 104 1.57 2.53 8.75
N VAL A 105 2.13 1.88 7.73
CA VAL A 105 3.06 2.48 6.77
C VAL A 105 2.42 2.45 5.40
N THR A 106 2.19 3.62 4.81
CA THR A 106 1.77 3.73 3.41
C THR A 106 2.98 3.98 2.54
N VAL A 107 3.03 3.37 1.36
CA VAL A 107 4.07 3.60 0.36
C VAL A 107 3.44 3.80 -1.01
N GLU A 108 3.82 4.87 -1.71
CA GLU A 108 3.26 5.18 -3.02
C GLU A 108 4.29 5.82 -3.97
N ASP A 109 4.22 5.43 -5.24
CA ASP A 109 4.93 6.10 -6.35
C ASP A 109 4.09 7.29 -6.84
N HIS A 110 3.96 8.29 -5.97
CA HIS A 110 3.18 9.51 -6.14
C HIS A 110 3.75 10.59 -5.21
N TYR A 111 3.39 11.85 -5.45
CA TYR A 111 3.71 12.93 -4.51
C TYR A 111 2.97 12.75 -3.17
N PRO A 112 3.48 13.33 -2.08
CA PRO A 112 2.86 13.17 -0.77
C PRO A 112 1.44 13.75 -0.70
N GLU A 113 1.14 14.84 -1.41
CA GLU A 113 -0.17 15.50 -1.37
C GLU A 113 -1.21 14.79 -2.23
N GLY A 114 -2.43 14.63 -1.73
CA GLY A 114 -3.59 14.10 -2.45
C GLY A 114 -3.54 12.60 -2.80
N GLY A 115 -2.49 11.90 -2.41
CA GLY A 115 -2.24 10.50 -2.73
C GLY A 115 -2.89 9.47 -1.80
N LEU A 116 -2.43 8.23 -1.92
CA LEU A 116 -2.84 7.09 -1.09
C LEU A 116 -2.65 7.39 0.40
N GLY A 117 -1.51 7.96 0.77
CA GLY A 117 -1.19 8.28 2.15
C GLY A 117 -2.19 9.22 2.80
N GLU A 118 -2.62 10.28 2.09
CA GLU A 118 -3.65 11.20 2.61
C GLU A 118 -5.05 10.58 2.61
N ALA A 119 -5.37 9.74 1.63
CA ALA A 119 -6.61 8.98 1.62
C ALA A 119 -6.71 8.04 2.84
N VAL A 120 -5.61 7.36 3.18
CA VAL A 120 -5.53 6.49 4.37
C VAL A 120 -5.60 7.31 5.66
N ILE A 121 -4.85 8.41 5.77
CA ILE A 121 -4.93 9.29 6.95
C ILE A 121 -6.36 9.79 7.16
N SER A 122 -7.02 10.25 6.09
CA SER A 122 -8.41 10.72 6.17
C SER A 122 -9.36 9.60 6.59
N ALA A 123 -9.14 8.37 6.11
CA ALA A 123 -9.94 7.21 6.48
C ALA A 123 -9.84 6.83 7.96
N VAL A 124 -8.68 7.05 8.60
CA VAL A 124 -8.43 6.67 10.00
C VAL A 124 -8.44 7.85 10.97
N ALA A 125 -8.73 9.07 10.51
CA ALA A 125 -8.60 10.29 11.30
C ALA A 125 -9.45 10.32 12.60
N GLY A 126 -10.55 9.56 12.65
CA GLY A 126 -11.40 9.43 13.83
C GLY A 126 -10.96 8.36 14.82
N GLU A 127 -9.95 7.56 14.49
CA GLU A 127 -9.50 6.44 15.30
C GLU A 127 -8.40 6.86 16.27
N ARG A 128 -8.59 6.52 17.55
CA ARG A 128 -7.54 6.64 18.55
C ARG A 128 -6.52 5.51 18.36
N ASP A 129 -5.28 5.78 18.74
CA ASP A 129 -4.17 4.81 18.74
C ASP A 129 -3.81 4.24 17.35
N ILE A 130 -4.23 4.89 16.26
CA ILE A 130 -3.73 4.60 14.91
C ILE A 130 -2.70 5.67 14.51
N MET A 131 -1.48 5.23 14.22
CA MET A 131 -0.39 6.05 13.69
C MET A 131 -0.12 5.69 12.24
N VAL A 132 0.01 6.70 11.39
CA VAL A 132 0.31 6.53 9.96
C VAL A 132 1.64 7.19 9.63
N LYS A 133 2.57 6.42 9.05
CA LYS A 133 3.79 6.94 8.43
C LYS A 133 3.68 6.82 6.91
N LYS A 134 3.87 7.94 6.21
CA LYS A 134 3.82 8.02 4.75
C LYS A 134 5.21 7.97 4.12
N LEU A 135 5.36 7.13 3.09
CA LEU A 135 6.46 7.16 2.14
C LEU A 135 5.90 7.52 0.76
N ALA A 136 6.43 8.59 0.17
CA ALA A 136 6.00 9.14 -1.11
C ALA A 136 7.18 9.87 -1.76
N VAL A 137 7.09 10.17 -3.05
CA VAL A 137 8.14 10.85 -3.82
C VAL A 137 8.19 12.33 -3.40
N PRO A 138 9.28 12.83 -2.79
CA PRO A 138 9.26 14.15 -2.14
C PRO A 138 9.54 15.32 -3.10
N THR A 139 10.15 15.05 -4.26
CA THR A 139 10.66 16.08 -5.18
C THR A 139 10.54 15.62 -6.63
N VAL A 140 10.77 16.54 -7.57
CA VAL A 140 10.79 16.22 -9.01
C VAL A 140 11.84 15.13 -9.29
N PRO A 141 11.43 13.99 -9.89
CA PRO A 141 12.36 12.89 -10.17
C PRO A 141 13.40 13.18 -11.24
N ARG A 142 14.29 12.21 -11.46
CA ARG A 142 15.29 12.24 -12.54
C ARG A 142 15.39 10.91 -13.27
N SER A 143 16.05 10.91 -14.42
CA SER A 143 16.28 9.69 -15.21
C SER A 143 17.18 8.69 -14.48
N GLY A 144 16.84 7.40 -14.59
CA GLY A 144 17.63 6.29 -14.08
C GLY A 144 16.87 4.96 -14.17
N PRO A 145 17.53 3.83 -13.85
CA PRO A 145 16.88 2.54 -13.80
C PRO A 145 15.77 2.51 -12.74
N PRO A 146 14.61 1.87 -12.99
CA PRO A 146 13.44 1.93 -12.09
C PRO A 146 13.75 1.61 -10.62
N LYS A 147 14.46 0.51 -10.32
CA LYS A 147 14.82 0.13 -8.94
C LYS A 147 15.69 1.18 -8.25
N VAL A 148 16.63 1.77 -8.98
CA VAL A 148 17.51 2.83 -8.45
C VAL A 148 16.69 4.07 -8.08
N LEU A 149 15.69 4.41 -8.90
CA LEU A 149 14.81 5.55 -8.62
C LEU A 149 13.89 5.29 -7.42
N LEU A 150 13.31 4.09 -7.28
CA LEU A 150 12.51 3.75 -6.11
C LEU A 150 13.29 3.92 -4.81
N GLU A 151 14.56 3.48 -4.78
CA GLU A 151 15.43 3.66 -3.61
C GLU A 151 15.81 5.13 -3.41
N MET A 152 16.22 5.82 -4.48
CA MET A 152 16.62 7.23 -4.45
C MET A 152 15.50 8.14 -3.92
N PHE A 153 14.25 7.86 -4.27
CA PHE A 153 13.08 8.65 -3.87
C PHE A 153 12.36 8.11 -2.64
N GLY A 154 12.94 7.14 -1.93
CA GLY A 154 12.48 6.76 -0.59
C GLY A 154 11.29 5.81 -0.55
N ILE A 155 10.99 5.10 -1.64
CA ILE A 155 9.80 4.25 -1.79
C ILE A 155 10.13 2.79 -2.16
N SER A 156 11.38 2.38 -2.02
CA SER A 156 11.80 0.98 -2.16
C SER A 156 11.53 0.15 -0.91
N ALA A 157 11.65 -1.17 -1.02
CA ALA A 157 11.57 -2.11 0.10
C ALA A 157 12.54 -1.75 1.22
N LYS A 158 13.75 -1.27 0.89
CA LYS A 158 14.73 -0.80 1.88
C LYS A 158 14.19 0.37 2.71
N ASN A 159 13.50 1.32 2.08
CA ASN A 159 12.91 2.46 2.76
C ASN A 159 11.68 2.06 3.58
N VAL A 160 10.86 1.13 3.08
CA VAL A 160 9.75 0.54 3.83
C VAL A 160 10.24 -0.15 5.10
N ILE A 161 11.30 -0.97 5.02
CA ILE A 161 11.94 -1.62 6.18
C ILE A 161 12.38 -0.59 7.22
N ALA A 162 13.05 0.48 6.78
CA ALA A 162 13.48 1.54 7.69
C ALA A 162 12.29 2.23 8.37
N ALA A 163 11.22 2.51 7.62
CA ALA A 163 10.00 3.11 8.16
C ALA A 163 9.28 2.21 9.17
N VAL A 164 9.24 0.90 8.92
CA VAL A 164 8.70 -0.10 9.85
C VAL A 164 9.49 -0.15 11.14
N LYS A 165 10.83 -0.19 11.06
CA LYS A 165 11.68 -0.21 12.26
C LYS A 165 11.48 1.07 13.08
N GLU A 166 11.37 2.22 12.44
CA GLU A 166 11.09 3.48 13.14
C GLU A 166 9.74 3.49 13.85
N ILE A 167 8.65 3.06 13.19
CA ILE A 167 7.29 3.15 13.75
C ILE A 167 7.05 2.15 14.90
N ILE A 168 7.79 1.03 14.95
CA ILE A 168 7.70 0.06 16.05
C ILE A 168 8.36 0.59 17.34
N HIS A 169 9.36 1.46 17.22
CA HIS A 169 10.11 2.01 18.36
C HIS A 169 9.57 3.36 18.88
N LYS A 170 8.48 3.87 18.30
CA LYS A 170 7.72 5.03 18.81
C LYS A 170 6.58 4.56 19.71
#